data_AF-A0A925LVY7-F1
#
_entry.id   AF-A0A925LVY7-F1
#
_cell.length_a   1.000
_cell.length_b   1.000
_cell.length_c   1.000
_cell.angle_alpha   90.00
_cell.angle_beta   90.00
_cell.angle_gamma   90.00
#
_symmetry.space_group_name_H-M   'P 1'
#
loop_
_entity.id
_entity.type
_entity.pdbx_description
1 polymer ?
#
loop_
_entity_poly.entity_id
_entity_poly.type
_entity_poly.pdbx_seq_one_letter_code
_entity_poly.pdbx_strand_id
1 'polypeptide(L)'
;MPENFSSHQTMAVVIDDESVRVLHPLNDVDALVLQACSAEDPATWDDVAMVWPRYKFHPENTEFADGFPLRQTRLSDAIALLADVSAWFVLDLKQRRVLTGGQFPLLRLRHTPIDEDGPLTHSTVLPPWWELLQHVAPDSVGTSRSAPLMIPDPRRDVLWGSTLTRCFAERMLSLIHSGKEWIGKGWEDRPCGRHDLTLSVHRDWLMTPRSELNGGIPRDCLHIGKDWISDLADGQTFRVYQNEAPVPIPVELSTFESAAMGRHEVVLYFDACRETIEAGWLWLLEDQTRIEDPDASRQLAKAMEEFLADWRMSPFEGGESPEEIIRCERIRVPLVSTGGHMIDCDCPICQMMASESFGPSICHFDGHALDLDDDFAFSIHPTRDAWEAQQKEYEEFSARMDADRKRREELGEDAEDPLSSPWKSTFIGEEKIPGDNFGHLGMAFLVAEIVGWLKTAEAEQSDIDLLNAAFRDYRLSSPPADLAAAAEQLKQTL
;
A
#
# COMPACT_ATOMS: atom_id res chain seq x y z
N MET A 1 -26.74 -4.97 -7.63
CA MET A 1 -26.56 -6.28 -6.97
C MET A 1 -27.37 -7.31 -7.76
N PRO A 2 -26.89 -8.55 -7.94
CA PRO A 2 -27.60 -9.55 -8.75
C PRO A 2 -28.72 -10.24 -7.97
N GLU A 3 -29.94 -10.23 -8.51
CA GLU A 3 -31.15 -10.81 -7.90
C GLU A 3 -31.25 -12.36 -8.02
N ASN A 4 -30.11 -13.06 -8.18
CA ASN A 4 -30.04 -14.47 -8.56
C ASN A 4 -29.35 -15.38 -7.52
N PHE A 5 -29.55 -15.14 -6.22
CA PHE A 5 -29.27 -16.15 -5.20
C PHE A 5 -30.34 -17.26 -5.30
N SER A 6 -30.00 -18.36 -5.97
CA SER A 6 -30.82 -19.56 -6.01
C SER A 6 -30.93 -20.15 -4.60
N SER A 7 -32.08 -20.74 -4.23
CA SER A 7 -32.32 -21.25 -2.87
C SER A 7 -31.61 -22.58 -2.58
N HIS A 8 -30.35 -22.73 -3.00
CA HIS A 8 -29.50 -23.86 -2.65
C HIS A 8 -29.00 -23.70 -1.22
N GLN A 9 -29.11 -24.75 -0.41
CA GLN A 9 -28.55 -24.76 0.93
C GLN A 9 -27.07 -25.14 0.83
N THR A 10 -26.20 -24.14 0.91
CA THR A 10 -24.76 -24.34 0.94
C THR A 10 -24.35 -25.02 2.27
N MET A 11 -23.30 -25.84 2.22
CA MET A 11 -22.62 -26.39 3.40
C MET A 11 -21.22 -25.81 3.51
N ALA A 12 -20.83 -25.39 4.72
CA ALA A 12 -19.44 -25.07 5.03
C ALA A 12 -18.86 -26.08 6.03
N VAL A 13 -17.57 -26.38 5.89
CA VAL A 13 -16.80 -27.11 6.92
C VAL A 13 -15.59 -26.26 7.29
N VAL A 14 -15.35 -26.09 8.59
CA VAL A 14 -14.16 -25.40 9.10
C VAL A 14 -13.29 -26.42 9.84
N ILE A 15 -12.00 -26.44 9.53
CA ILE A 15 -11.01 -27.34 10.12
C ILE A 15 -9.90 -26.48 10.75
N ASP A 16 -9.75 -26.56 12.07
CA ASP A 16 -8.59 -26.04 12.79
C ASP A 16 -7.86 -27.16 13.54
N ASP A 17 -6.90 -26.81 14.40
CA ASP A 17 -6.16 -27.77 15.21
C ASP A 17 -7.00 -28.47 16.29
N GLU A 18 -8.14 -27.88 16.69
CA GLU A 18 -8.94 -28.37 17.80
C GLU A 18 -10.14 -29.22 17.35
N SER A 19 -10.84 -28.83 16.27
CA SER A 19 -12.02 -29.56 15.82
C SER A 19 -12.37 -29.37 14.34
N VAL A 20 -13.18 -30.30 13.83
CA VAL A 20 -13.88 -30.16 12.55
C VAL A 20 -15.31 -29.72 12.82
N ARG A 21 -15.68 -28.56 12.29
CA ARG A 21 -16.97 -27.89 12.46
C ARG A 21 -17.74 -27.94 11.14
N VAL A 22 -18.99 -28.41 11.16
CA VAL A 22 -19.90 -28.36 10.00
C VAL A 22 -20.95 -27.28 10.26
N LEU A 23 -21.19 -26.42 9.27
CA LEU A 23 -22.22 -25.39 9.27
C LEU A 23 -23.22 -25.71 8.14
N HIS A 24 -24.42 -26.15 8.52
CA HIS A 24 -25.48 -26.47 7.55
C HIS A 24 -26.88 -26.43 8.21
N PRO A 25 -27.90 -25.86 7.55
CA PRO A 25 -27.82 -25.12 6.28
C PRO A 25 -27.15 -23.76 6.48
N LEU A 26 -26.36 -23.33 5.50
CA LEU A 26 -25.79 -21.98 5.42
C LEU A 26 -26.42 -21.27 4.21
N ASN A 27 -26.79 -20.00 4.37
CA ASN A 27 -27.20 -19.17 3.23
C ASN A 27 -25.96 -18.72 2.44
N ASP A 28 -26.14 -18.37 1.17
CA ASP A 28 -25.01 -18.04 0.29
C ASP A 28 -24.26 -16.77 0.72
N VAL A 29 -24.95 -15.82 1.36
CA VAL A 29 -24.34 -14.57 1.84
C VAL A 29 -23.39 -14.86 3.00
N ASP A 30 -23.80 -15.67 3.97
CA ASP A 30 -22.95 -16.08 5.09
C ASP A 30 -21.83 -17.04 4.64
N ALA A 31 -22.07 -17.85 3.61
CA ALA A 31 -21.02 -18.65 2.99
C ALA A 31 -19.93 -17.75 2.35
N LEU A 32 -20.33 -16.69 1.64
CA LEU A 32 -19.41 -15.71 1.06
C LEU A 32 -18.68 -14.89 2.13
N VAL A 33 -19.34 -14.49 3.22
CA VAL A 33 -18.68 -13.73 4.31
C VAL A 33 -17.71 -14.62 5.10
N LEU A 34 -18.06 -15.89 5.37
CA LEU A 34 -17.16 -16.85 6.01
C LEU A 34 -15.96 -17.18 5.12
N GLN A 35 -16.16 -17.23 3.81
CA GLN A 35 -15.08 -17.33 2.83
C GLN A 35 -14.22 -16.07 2.82
N ALA A 36 -14.81 -14.86 2.86
CA ALA A 36 -14.08 -13.60 2.93
C ALA A 36 -13.24 -13.47 4.21
N CYS A 37 -13.65 -14.05 5.34
CA CYS A 37 -12.85 -14.08 6.57
C CYS A 37 -11.47 -14.74 6.39
N SER A 38 -11.31 -15.66 5.41
CA SER A 38 -9.99 -16.26 5.10
C SER A 38 -8.96 -15.25 4.57
N ALA A 39 -9.42 -14.10 4.09
CA ALA A 39 -8.57 -13.04 3.58
C ALA A 39 -7.68 -12.41 4.67
N GLU A 40 -8.06 -12.47 5.94
CA GLU A 40 -7.30 -11.91 7.09
C GLU A 40 -6.32 -12.93 7.73
N ASP A 41 -6.02 -14.06 7.08
CA ASP A 41 -5.18 -15.15 7.60
C ASP A 41 -5.56 -15.68 9.01
N PRO A 42 -6.83 -16.03 9.30
CA PRO A 42 -7.21 -16.61 10.59
C PRO A 42 -6.56 -17.99 10.80
N ALA A 43 -6.16 -18.31 12.04
CA ALA A 43 -5.60 -19.62 12.40
C ALA A 43 -6.60 -20.57 13.07
N THR A 44 -7.61 -20.01 13.73
CA THR A 44 -8.60 -20.73 14.55
C THR A 44 -10.01 -20.27 14.22
N TRP A 45 -11.01 -21.04 14.67
CA TRP A 45 -12.40 -20.57 14.61
C TRP A 45 -12.62 -19.23 15.33
N ASP A 46 -11.91 -19.00 16.44
CA ASP A 46 -12.06 -17.78 17.24
C ASP A 46 -11.51 -16.56 16.47
N ASP A 47 -10.42 -16.72 15.70
CA ASP A 47 -9.93 -15.70 14.77
C ASP A 47 -10.97 -15.37 13.68
N VAL A 48 -11.66 -16.38 13.12
CA VAL A 48 -12.75 -16.19 12.16
C VAL A 48 -13.90 -15.40 12.79
N ALA A 49 -14.26 -15.72 14.04
CA ALA A 49 -15.29 -15.00 14.78
C ALA A 49 -14.90 -13.54 15.08
N MET A 50 -13.62 -13.28 15.34
CA MET A 50 -13.07 -11.93 15.55
C MET A 50 -13.16 -11.06 14.28
N VAL A 51 -12.85 -11.60 13.10
CA VAL A 51 -12.88 -10.81 11.84
C VAL A 51 -14.25 -10.77 11.16
N TRP A 52 -15.21 -11.63 11.57
CA TRP A 52 -16.57 -11.67 11.03
C TRP A 52 -17.26 -10.30 10.85
N PRO A 53 -17.24 -9.37 11.84
CA PRO A 53 -17.96 -8.10 11.72
C PRO A 53 -17.47 -7.21 10.58
N ARG A 54 -16.19 -7.32 10.19
CA ARG A 54 -15.56 -6.52 9.14
C ARG A 54 -16.16 -6.78 7.76
N TYR A 55 -16.53 -8.04 7.51
CA TYR A 55 -17.11 -8.51 6.24
C TYR A 55 -18.64 -8.52 6.22
N LYS A 56 -19.31 -8.03 7.28
CA LYS A 56 -20.77 -7.85 7.26
C LYS A 56 -21.16 -6.72 6.30
N PHE A 57 -21.84 -7.08 5.21
CA PHE A 57 -22.30 -6.13 4.18
C PHE A 57 -23.79 -6.28 3.79
N HIS A 58 -24.50 -7.31 4.27
CA HIS A 58 -25.90 -7.56 3.91
C HIS A 58 -26.80 -7.74 5.15
N PRO A 59 -28.09 -7.33 5.12
CA PRO A 59 -29.01 -7.53 6.24
C PRO A 59 -29.31 -9.00 6.58
N GLU A 60 -29.12 -9.92 5.62
CA GLU A 60 -29.30 -11.36 5.85
C GLU A 60 -28.08 -12.02 6.53
N ASN A 61 -26.98 -11.30 6.72
CA ASN A 61 -25.83 -11.86 7.41
C ASN A 61 -26.15 -12.18 8.87
N THR A 62 -25.74 -13.37 9.31
CA THR A 62 -25.79 -13.75 10.71
C THR A 62 -25.02 -12.72 11.55
N GLU A 63 -25.60 -12.27 12.68
CA GLU A 63 -25.07 -11.12 13.41
C GLU A 63 -23.68 -11.37 14.02
N PHE A 64 -23.45 -12.60 14.49
CA PHE A 64 -22.20 -13.08 15.10
C PHE A 64 -21.87 -14.47 14.56
N ALA A 65 -20.59 -14.83 14.47
CA ALA A 65 -20.18 -16.16 14.01
C ALA A 65 -20.74 -17.31 14.89
N ASP A 66 -20.95 -17.07 16.19
CA ASP A 66 -21.58 -18.06 17.09
C ASP A 66 -23.08 -18.27 16.82
N GLY A 67 -23.70 -17.47 15.94
CA GLY A 67 -25.08 -17.63 15.50
C GLY A 67 -25.29 -18.76 14.48
N PHE A 68 -24.22 -19.36 13.94
CA PHE A 68 -24.34 -20.44 12.96
C PHE A 68 -24.89 -21.75 13.55
N PRO A 69 -25.53 -22.60 12.73
CA PRO A 69 -25.90 -23.97 13.10
C PRO A 69 -24.65 -24.87 13.15
N LEU A 70 -23.78 -24.61 14.10
CA LEU A 70 -22.47 -25.23 14.27
C LEU A 70 -22.56 -26.64 14.87
N ARG A 71 -22.00 -27.63 14.18
CA ARG A 71 -21.87 -29.00 14.69
C ARG A 71 -20.43 -29.50 14.59
N GLN A 72 -19.80 -29.74 15.73
CA GLN A 72 -18.53 -30.46 15.78
C GLN A 72 -18.71 -31.93 15.35
N THR A 73 -17.74 -32.47 14.63
CA THR A 73 -17.77 -33.82 14.06
C THR A 73 -16.35 -34.35 13.81
N ARG A 74 -16.22 -35.57 13.26
CA ARG A 74 -14.93 -36.08 12.76
C ARG A 74 -14.74 -35.71 11.29
N LEU A 75 -13.48 -35.59 10.85
CA LEU A 75 -13.12 -35.29 9.46
C LEU A 75 -13.75 -36.27 8.46
N SER A 76 -13.72 -37.57 8.76
CA SER A 76 -14.37 -38.63 7.96
C SER A 76 -15.86 -38.38 7.75
N ASP A 77 -16.53 -37.92 8.80
CA ASP A 77 -17.97 -37.76 8.85
C ASP A 77 -18.37 -36.45 8.14
N ALA A 78 -17.54 -35.41 8.23
CA ALA A 78 -17.67 -34.19 7.43
C ALA A 78 -17.50 -34.46 5.93
N ILE A 79 -16.47 -35.22 5.53
CA ILE A 79 -16.24 -35.59 4.12
C ILE A 79 -17.42 -36.38 3.55
N ALA A 80 -18.01 -37.30 4.32
CA ALA A 80 -19.21 -38.01 3.91
C ALA A 80 -20.40 -37.07 3.67
N LEU A 81 -20.63 -36.09 4.55
CA LEU A 81 -21.72 -35.10 4.39
C LEU A 81 -21.53 -34.19 3.17
N LEU A 82 -20.28 -33.83 2.86
CA LEU A 82 -19.94 -33.04 1.68
C LEU A 82 -20.26 -33.77 0.35
N ALA A 83 -20.36 -35.11 0.37
CA ALA A 83 -20.76 -35.89 -0.80
C ALA A 83 -22.28 -35.90 -1.06
N ASP A 84 -23.09 -35.60 -0.04
CA ASP A 84 -24.56 -35.64 -0.10
C ASP A 84 -25.19 -34.26 -0.46
N VAL A 85 -24.39 -33.19 -0.55
CA VAL A 85 -24.87 -31.81 -0.79
C VAL A 85 -24.47 -31.26 -2.16
N SER A 86 -25.33 -30.43 -2.75
CA SER A 86 -25.14 -29.92 -4.11
C SER A 86 -24.09 -28.83 -4.24
N ALA A 87 -23.83 -28.05 -3.18
CA ALA A 87 -22.84 -26.97 -3.15
C ALA A 87 -22.17 -26.89 -1.78
N TRP A 88 -20.84 -26.77 -1.76
CA TRP A 88 -20.09 -26.70 -0.51
C TRP A 88 -18.73 -26.01 -0.64
N PHE A 89 -18.21 -25.55 0.50
CA PHE A 89 -16.80 -25.19 0.65
C PHE A 89 -16.22 -25.66 1.99
N VAL A 90 -14.90 -25.73 2.06
CA VAL A 90 -14.13 -26.04 3.27
C VAL A 90 -13.10 -24.95 3.52
N LEU A 91 -13.08 -24.44 4.74
CA LEU A 91 -12.10 -23.52 5.28
C LEU A 91 -11.15 -24.30 6.19
N ASP A 92 -10.03 -24.76 5.65
CA ASP A 92 -9.01 -25.51 6.38
C ASP A 92 -7.95 -24.54 6.91
N LEU A 93 -8.22 -24.00 8.10
CA LEU A 93 -7.36 -23.05 8.81
C LEU A 93 -6.02 -23.68 9.20
N LYS A 94 -6.05 -24.96 9.59
CA LYS A 94 -4.86 -25.74 9.96
C LYS A 94 -3.87 -25.88 8.80
N GLN A 95 -4.36 -26.06 7.58
CA GLN A 95 -3.52 -26.15 6.38
C GLN A 95 -3.51 -24.87 5.54
N ARG A 96 -4.17 -23.79 5.96
CA ARG A 96 -4.36 -22.56 5.17
C ARG A 96 -4.86 -22.87 3.75
N ARG A 97 -6.04 -23.47 3.65
CA ARG A 97 -6.67 -23.80 2.36
C ARG A 97 -8.14 -23.42 2.32
N VAL A 98 -8.59 -23.01 1.14
CA VAL A 98 -10.01 -22.94 0.79
C VAL A 98 -10.27 -23.98 -0.29
N LEU A 99 -11.17 -24.92 -0.03
CA LEU A 99 -11.61 -25.92 -1.00
C LEU A 99 -13.07 -25.65 -1.37
N THR A 100 -13.44 -25.74 -2.65
CA THR A 100 -14.85 -25.61 -3.10
C THR A 100 -15.26 -26.81 -3.95
N GLY A 101 -16.54 -27.16 -3.90
CA GLY A 101 -17.07 -28.32 -4.63
C GLY A 101 -18.56 -28.27 -4.92
N GLY A 102 -18.99 -29.21 -5.77
CA GLY A 102 -20.33 -29.21 -6.33
C GLY A 102 -20.60 -27.95 -7.16
N GLN A 103 -21.74 -27.32 -6.90
CA GLN A 103 -22.25 -26.10 -7.55
C GLN A 103 -21.84 -24.81 -6.82
N PHE A 104 -20.90 -24.86 -5.87
CA PHE A 104 -20.41 -23.64 -5.21
C PHE A 104 -19.75 -22.70 -6.25
N PRO A 105 -19.96 -21.36 -6.17
CA PRO A 105 -19.44 -20.41 -7.15
C PRO A 105 -17.91 -20.45 -7.32
N LEU A 106 -17.45 -20.11 -8.52
CA LEU A 106 -16.04 -19.89 -8.79
C LEU A 106 -15.55 -18.61 -8.07
N LEU A 107 -14.50 -18.80 -7.30
CA LEU A 107 -13.72 -17.75 -6.64
C LEU A 107 -12.56 -17.36 -7.56
N ARG A 108 -12.37 -16.07 -7.80
CA ARG A 108 -11.16 -15.54 -8.47
C ARG A 108 -10.27 -14.88 -7.42
N LEU A 109 -8.96 -15.05 -7.56
CA LEU A 109 -8.00 -14.22 -6.84
C LEU A 109 -7.97 -12.84 -7.47
N ARG A 110 -7.87 -11.76 -6.69
CA ARG A 110 -7.98 -10.36 -7.16
C ARG A 110 -7.02 -10.00 -8.31
N HIS A 111 -5.89 -10.67 -8.43
CA HIS A 111 -4.91 -10.47 -9.51
C HIS A 111 -5.10 -11.38 -10.74
N THR A 112 -6.21 -12.11 -10.84
CA THR A 112 -6.54 -12.94 -12.00
C THR A 112 -7.20 -12.07 -13.09
N PRO A 113 -6.71 -12.04 -14.34
CA PRO A 113 -7.34 -11.25 -15.40
C PRO A 113 -8.79 -11.65 -15.65
N ILE A 114 -9.60 -10.68 -16.07
CA ILE A 114 -11.03 -10.87 -16.34
C ILE A 114 -11.22 -11.27 -17.80
N ASP A 115 -11.59 -12.52 -18.06
CA ASP A 115 -12.26 -12.88 -19.31
C ASP A 115 -13.65 -12.22 -19.33
N GLU A 116 -13.89 -11.36 -20.33
CA GLU A 116 -15.12 -10.53 -20.45
C GLU A 116 -16.41 -11.36 -20.57
N ASP A 117 -16.33 -12.59 -21.07
CA ASP A 117 -17.46 -13.51 -21.28
C ASP A 117 -17.66 -14.56 -20.17
N GLY A 118 -16.95 -14.44 -19.03
CA GLY A 118 -17.00 -15.42 -17.94
C GLY A 118 -18.29 -15.37 -17.08
N PRO A 119 -18.64 -16.45 -16.37
CA PRO A 119 -19.68 -16.40 -15.33
C PRO A 119 -19.29 -15.39 -14.22
N LEU A 120 -20.30 -14.83 -13.55
CA LEU A 120 -20.10 -13.94 -12.40
C LEU A 120 -19.22 -14.62 -11.36
N THR A 121 -18.04 -14.06 -11.13
CA THR A 121 -17.00 -14.61 -10.23
C THR A 121 -16.77 -13.66 -9.08
N HIS A 122 -16.67 -14.20 -7.87
CA HIS A 122 -16.39 -13.40 -6.68
C HIS A 122 -14.87 -13.23 -6.55
N SER A 123 -14.41 -11.98 -6.41
CA SER A 123 -13.00 -11.67 -6.16
C SER A 123 -12.69 -11.83 -4.68
N THR A 124 -11.64 -12.60 -4.36
CA THR A 124 -11.10 -12.73 -3.00
C THR A 124 -9.61 -12.40 -3.01
N VAL A 125 -9.18 -11.71 -1.96
CA VAL A 125 -7.78 -11.46 -1.63
C VAL A 125 -7.36 -12.53 -0.64
N LEU A 126 -6.79 -13.66 -1.10
CA LEU A 126 -6.22 -14.66 -0.20
C LEU A 126 -4.75 -14.33 0.12
N PRO A 127 -4.26 -14.66 1.33
CA PRO A 127 -2.83 -14.50 1.64
C PRO A 127 -1.98 -15.42 0.76
N PRO A 128 -0.79 -15.00 0.27
CA PRO A 128 -0.02 -15.77 -0.73
C PRO A 128 0.38 -17.20 -0.35
N TRP A 129 0.31 -17.58 0.94
CA TRP A 129 0.60 -18.93 1.43
C TRP A 129 -0.63 -19.87 1.45
N TRP A 130 -1.83 -19.36 1.13
CA TRP A 130 -3.04 -20.16 1.08
C TRP A 130 -3.20 -20.92 -0.24
N GLU A 131 -3.68 -22.17 -0.18
CA GLU A 131 -4.08 -22.92 -1.38
C GLU A 131 -5.59 -22.73 -1.65
N LEU A 132 -5.95 -22.38 -2.89
CA LEU A 132 -7.33 -22.33 -3.36
C LEU A 132 -7.60 -23.51 -4.32
N LEU A 133 -8.42 -24.46 -3.89
CA LEU A 133 -8.70 -25.71 -4.60
C LEU A 133 -10.18 -25.77 -5.02
N GLN A 134 -10.47 -25.54 -6.30
CA GLN A 134 -11.85 -25.34 -6.77
C GLN A 134 -12.42 -26.52 -7.54
N HIS A 135 -13.73 -26.73 -7.42
CA HIS A 135 -14.49 -27.86 -7.99
C HIS A 135 -13.87 -29.24 -7.71
N VAL A 136 -13.32 -29.43 -6.51
CA VAL A 136 -12.68 -30.69 -6.11
C VAL A 136 -13.70 -31.68 -5.53
N ALA A 137 -13.37 -32.97 -5.55
CA ALA A 137 -14.18 -34.00 -4.90
C ALA A 137 -14.05 -33.92 -3.37
N PRO A 138 -15.07 -34.29 -2.57
CA PRO A 138 -15.03 -34.25 -1.10
C PRO A 138 -13.81 -34.94 -0.48
N ASP A 139 -13.37 -36.08 -1.03
CA ASP A 139 -12.19 -36.81 -0.56
C ASP A 139 -10.90 -35.98 -0.57
N SER A 140 -10.83 -34.94 -1.41
CA SER A 140 -9.68 -34.04 -1.51
C SER A 140 -9.44 -33.27 -0.21
N VAL A 141 -10.48 -33.05 0.61
CA VAL A 141 -10.37 -32.40 1.92
C VAL A 141 -9.47 -33.20 2.87
N GLY A 142 -9.45 -34.54 2.74
CA GLY A 142 -8.58 -35.43 3.52
C GLY A 142 -7.13 -35.49 3.02
N THR A 143 -6.80 -34.87 1.88
CA THR A 143 -5.43 -34.84 1.34
C THR A 143 -4.60 -33.74 2.01
N SER A 144 -3.28 -33.91 2.06
CA SER A 144 -2.35 -32.86 2.51
C SER A 144 -2.19 -31.76 1.45
N ARG A 145 -1.60 -30.62 1.82
CA ARG A 145 -1.20 -29.57 0.87
C ARG A 145 -0.32 -30.10 -0.26
N SER A 146 -0.37 -29.43 -1.40
CA SER A 146 0.54 -29.67 -2.53
C SER A 146 1.94 -29.11 -2.29
N ALA A 147 2.03 -27.97 -1.58
CA ALA A 147 3.26 -27.31 -1.19
C ALA A 147 3.37 -27.17 0.34
N PRO A 148 4.59 -27.17 0.91
CA PRO A 148 4.80 -26.84 2.33
C PRO A 148 4.11 -25.52 2.71
N LEU A 149 3.52 -25.47 3.90
CA LEU A 149 2.96 -24.23 4.43
C LEU A 149 4.10 -23.33 4.91
N MET A 150 4.31 -22.23 4.20
CA MET A 150 5.29 -21.19 4.52
C MET A 150 4.55 -19.94 5.01
N ILE A 151 4.17 -19.92 6.28
CA ILE A 151 3.66 -18.68 6.90
C ILE A 151 4.85 -17.71 7.01
N PRO A 152 4.71 -16.44 6.58
CA PRO A 152 5.80 -15.48 6.70
C PRO A 152 6.14 -15.19 8.16
N ASP A 153 7.40 -14.88 8.40
CA ASP A 153 7.82 -14.17 9.59
C ASP A 153 8.59 -12.93 9.12
N PRO A 154 8.02 -11.72 9.25
CA PRO A 154 8.66 -10.49 8.79
C PRO A 154 9.83 -10.08 9.68
N ARG A 155 10.05 -10.72 10.83
CA ARG A 155 11.22 -10.49 11.72
C ARG A 155 11.49 -9.02 12.01
N ARG A 156 10.43 -8.30 12.38
CA ARG A 156 10.47 -6.88 12.80
C ARG A 156 11.53 -6.61 13.88
N ASP A 157 11.80 -7.59 14.75
CA ASP A 157 12.87 -7.56 15.77
C ASP A 157 14.28 -7.40 15.18
N VAL A 158 14.53 -8.01 14.01
CA VAL A 158 15.80 -7.92 13.28
C VAL A 158 15.81 -6.68 12.40
N LEU A 159 14.71 -6.44 11.68
CA LEU A 159 14.63 -5.38 10.69
C LEU A 159 14.66 -3.99 11.32
N TRP A 160 13.89 -3.74 12.39
CA TRP A 160 13.76 -2.44 13.06
C TRP A 160 14.55 -2.33 14.37
N GLY A 161 15.27 -3.38 14.78
CA GLY A 161 15.96 -3.44 16.07
C GLY A 161 17.48 -3.22 16.00
N SER A 162 18.15 -3.40 17.14
CA SER A 162 19.61 -3.22 17.30
C SER A 162 20.48 -4.07 16.36
N THR A 163 19.93 -5.11 15.71
CA THR A 163 20.68 -5.86 14.67
C THR A 163 20.91 -5.00 13.43
N LEU A 164 19.92 -4.19 13.01
CA LEU A 164 20.05 -3.22 11.92
C LEU A 164 21.16 -2.21 12.21
N THR A 165 21.03 -1.48 13.32
CA THR A 165 21.91 -0.35 13.64
C THR A 165 23.34 -0.80 13.92
N ARG A 166 23.52 -1.98 14.53
CA ARG A 166 24.83 -2.63 14.65
C ARG A 166 25.44 -2.95 13.28
N CYS A 167 24.68 -3.57 12.37
CA CYS A 167 25.20 -3.89 11.04
C CYS A 167 25.54 -2.62 10.23
N PHE A 168 24.73 -1.57 10.32
CA PHE A 168 25.07 -0.28 9.72
C PHE A 168 26.35 0.30 10.33
N ALA A 169 26.46 0.41 11.66
CA ALA A 169 27.64 0.97 12.31
C ALA A 169 28.94 0.20 11.99
N GLU A 170 28.90 -1.14 12.04
CA GLU A 170 30.01 -2.02 11.62
C GLU A 170 30.40 -1.75 10.15
N ARG A 171 29.41 -1.65 9.25
CA ARG A 171 29.63 -1.43 7.81
C ARG A 171 30.16 -0.04 7.49
N MET A 172 29.63 1.00 8.13
CA MET A 172 30.05 2.39 7.99
C MET A 172 31.51 2.56 8.39
N LEU A 173 31.89 2.09 9.58
CA LEU A 173 33.28 2.10 10.03
C LEU A 173 34.18 1.24 9.12
N SER A 174 33.70 0.09 8.61
CA SER A 174 34.46 -0.71 7.65
C SER A 174 34.75 0.04 6.34
N LEU A 175 33.81 0.84 5.82
CA LEU A 175 34.02 1.66 4.62
C LEU A 175 35.09 2.73 4.88
N ILE A 176 35.01 3.41 6.03
CA ILE A 176 35.99 4.41 6.49
C ILE A 176 37.41 3.84 6.55
N HIS A 177 37.59 2.73 7.28
CA HIS A 177 38.90 2.08 7.45
C HIS A 177 39.44 1.51 6.13
N SER A 178 38.58 1.20 5.16
CA SER A 178 39.01 0.72 3.83
C SER A 178 39.60 1.82 2.94
N GLY A 179 39.48 3.10 3.34
CA GLY A 179 39.95 4.23 2.54
C GLY A 179 39.11 4.52 1.28
N LYS A 180 37.94 3.87 1.13
CA LYS A 180 36.92 4.29 0.16
C LYS A 180 36.47 5.70 0.53
N GLU A 181 36.81 6.66 -0.33
CA GLU A 181 36.52 8.10 -0.27
C GLU A 181 35.74 8.55 0.98
N TRP A 182 36.45 8.74 2.10
CA TRP A 182 35.91 9.30 3.35
C TRP A 182 36.63 10.60 3.77
N ILE A 183 37.65 11.05 3.03
CA ILE A 183 38.56 12.10 3.50
C ILE A 183 38.69 13.26 2.51
N GLY A 184 38.24 14.44 2.93
CA GLY A 184 38.73 15.72 2.41
C GLY A 184 37.77 16.89 2.62
N LYS A 185 38.25 17.99 3.22
CA LYS A 185 37.48 19.26 3.33
C LYS A 185 36.94 19.66 1.94
N GLY A 186 35.63 19.92 1.85
CA GLY A 186 34.88 20.07 0.60
C GLY A 186 33.64 19.16 0.48
N TRP A 187 33.32 18.38 1.51
CA TRP A 187 32.14 17.51 1.61
C TRP A 187 30.82 18.23 1.95
N GLU A 188 30.88 19.54 2.18
CA GLU A 188 29.72 20.41 2.28
C GLU A 188 29.18 20.75 0.88
N ASP A 189 30.03 20.73 -0.15
CA ASP A 189 29.71 21.12 -1.53
C ASP A 189 29.36 19.95 -2.48
N ARG A 190 29.33 18.69 -1.99
CA ARG A 190 29.08 17.50 -2.84
C ARG A 190 28.08 16.50 -2.23
N PRO A 191 26.78 16.70 -2.46
CA PRO A 191 25.72 15.77 -2.03
C PRO A 191 25.91 14.32 -2.53
N CYS A 192 26.42 14.16 -3.76
CA CYS A 192 26.52 12.84 -4.43
C CYS A 192 27.38 11.80 -3.69
N GLY A 193 28.48 12.22 -3.04
CA GLY A 193 29.41 11.27 -2.41
C GLY A 193 28.84 10.54 -1.18
N ARG A 194 27.91 11.18 -0.44
CA ARG A 194 27.23 10.54 0.70
C ARG A 194 26.15 9.58 0.25
N HIS A 195 25.40 9.96 -0.78
CA HIS A 195 24.35 9.12 -1.35
C HIS A 195 24.90 7.74 -1.75
N ASP A 196 25.98 7.68 -2.54
CA ASP A 196 26.62 6.42 -2.93
C ASP A 196 27.07 5.54 -1.74
N LEU A 197 27.59 6.18 -0.67
CA LEU A 197 27.99 5.47 0.55
C LEU A 197 26.78 4.96 1.34
N THR A 198 25.72 5.76 1.46
CA THR A 198 24.45 5.37 2.09
C THR A 198 23.81 4.21 1.33
N LEU A 199 23.74 4.28 -0.01
CA LEU A 199 23.29 3.15 -0.83
C LEU A 199 24.21 1.93 -0.65
N SER A 200 25.53 2.10 -0.53
CA SER A 200 26.45 0.98 -0.30
C SER A 200 26.30 0.34 1.09
N VAL A 201 25.87 1.06 2.12
CA VAL A 201 25.56 0.50 3.45
C VAL A 201 24.21 -0.20 3.42
N HIS A 202 23.19 0.45 2.86
CA HIS A 202 21.82 -0.05 2.84
C HIS A 202 21.66 -1.30 1.95
N ARG A 203 22.28 -1.31 0.76
CA ARG A 203 22.34 -2.48 -0.14
C ARG A 203 23.02 -3.68 0.51
N ASP A 204 24.11 -3.44 1.25
CA ASP A 204 24.85 -4.50 1.97
C ASP A 204 24.01 -5.11 3.09
N TRP A 205 23.19 -4.30 3.77
CA TRP A 205 22.18 -4.81 4.68
C TRP A 205 21.15 -5.69 3.96
N LEU A 206 20.42 -5.12 3.00
CA LEU A 206 19.25 -5.74 2.36
C LEU A 206 19.55 -7.02 1.58
N MET A 207 20.72 -7.11 0.95
CA MET A 207 21.08 -8.18 0.01
C MET A 207 22.04 -9.22 0.58
N THR A 208 22.51 -9.07 1.82
CA THR A 208 23.43 -10.03 2.45
C THR A 208 22.68 -11.00 3.36
N PRO A 209 22.84 -12.33 3.18
CA PRO A 209 22.27 -13.35 4.07
C PRO A 209 22.60 -13.12 5.55
N ARG A 210 21.59 -13.18 6.42
CA ARG A 210 21.74 -12.99 7.87
C ARG A 210 21.45 -14.27 8.64
N SER A 211 22.30 -14.58 9.63
CA SER A 211 22.13 -15.77 10.47
C SER A 211 20.86 -15.69 11.32
N GLU A 212 20.54 -14.47 11.73
CA GLU A 212 19.36 -14.03 12.46
C GLU A 212 18.07 -14.29 11.66
N LEU A 213 18.16 -14.34 10.32
CA LEU A 213 17.08 -14.65 9.38
C LEU A 213 17.20 -16.07 8.78
N ASN A 214 17.86 -17.00 9.48
CA ASN A 214 18.09 -18.38 9.04
C ASN A 214 18.83 -18.51 7.68
N GLY A 215 19.63 -17.51 7.30
CA GLY A 215 20.31 -17.44 6.01
C GLY A 215 19.50 -16.76 4.89
N GLY A 216 18.28 -16.28 5.17
CA GLY A 216 17.56 -15.36 4.29
C GLY A 216 18.17 -13.95 4.29
N ILE A 217 17.74 -13.13 3.32
CA ILE A 217 18.13 -11.72 3.22
C ILE A 217 17.02 -10.81 3.79
N PRO A 218 17.34 -9.65 4.41
CA PRO A 218 16.33 -8.74 4.95
C PRO A 218 15.26 -8.32 3.95
N ARG A 219 15.63 -8.16 2.67
CA ARG A 219 14.70 -7.83 1.60
C ARG A 219 13.56 -8.84 1.46
N ASP A 220 13.83 -10.14 1.55
CA ASP A 220 12.76 -11.15 1.40
C ASP A 220 11.68 -10.97 2.49
N CYS A 221 12.09 -10.70 3.74
CA CYS A 221 11.19 -10.44 4.86
C CYS A 221 10.29 -9.19 4.65
N LEU A 222 10.76 -8.17 3.93
CA LEU A 222 9.98 -6.97 3.60
C LEU A 222 8.87 -7.25 2.57
N HIS A 223 9.18 -7.98 1.50
CA HIS A 223 8.26 -8.08 0.35
C HIS A 223 7.27 -9.25 0.43
N ILE A 224 7.48 -10.26 1.29
CA ILE A 224 6.53 -11.37 1.43
C ILE A 224 5.19 -10.84 1.94
N GLY A 225 4.13 -10.98 1.14
CA GLY A 225 2.77 -10.58 1.51
C GLY A 225 2.46 -9.09 1.37
N LYS A 226 3.42 -8.25 0.96
CA LYS A 226 3.28 -6.78 0.87
C LYS A 226 1.97 -6.31 0.24
N ASP A 227 1.72 -6.76 -0.99
CA ASP A 227 0.56 -6.28 -1.75
C ASP A 227 -0.76 -6.89 -1.25
N TRP A 228 -0.72 -8.08 -0.61
CA TRP A 228 -1.89 -8.65 0.08
C TRP A 228 -2.32 -7.78 1.27
N ILE A 229 -1.36 -7.32 2.09
CA ILE A 229 -1.64 -6.43 3.24
C ILE A 229 -2.29 -5.13 2.79
N SER A 230 -1.69 -4.45 1.80
CA SER A 230 -2.22 -3.18 1.31
C SER A 230 -3.57 -3.37 0.62
N ASP A 231 -3.75 -4.45 -0.16
CA ASP A 231 -5.05 -4.77 -0.79
C ASP A 231 -6.19 -4.93 0.24
N LEU A 232 -5.90 -5.43 1.45
CA LEU A 232 -6.87 -5.56 2.55
C LEU A 232 -7.20 -4.21 3.22
N ALA A 233 -6.22 -3.32 3.37
CA ALA A 233 -6.45 -1.96 3.86
C ALA A 233 -7.26 -1.16 2.82
N ASP A 234 -6.86 -1.22 1.55
CA ASP A 234 -7.55 -0.63 0.40
C ASP A 234 -8.98 -1.16 0.27
N GLY A 235 -9.23 -2.42 0.62
CA GLY A 235 -10.56 -3.03 0.65
C GLY A 235 -11.57 -2.34 1.58
N GLN A 236 -11.13 -1.52 2.54
CA GLN A 236 -12.02 -0.71 3.38
C GLN A 236 -12.26 0.71 2.85
N THR A 237 -11.54 1.17 1.82
CA THR A 237 -11.71 2.54 1.26
C THR A 237 -13.15 2.81 0.82
N PHE A 238 -13.86 1.79 0.33
CA PHE A 238 -15.28 1.92 -0.01
C PHE A 238 -16.14 2.35 1.19
N ARG A 239 -15.88 1.83 2.41
CA ARG A 239 -16.59 2.28 3.63
C ARG A 239 -16.33 3.77 3.87
N VAL A 240 -15.06 4.17 3.80
CA VAL A 240 -14.64 5.56 3.98
C VAL A 240 -15.33 6.49 2.97
N TYR A 241 -15.44 6.09 1.69
CA TYR A 241 -16.18 6.84 0.67
C TYR A 241 -17.70 6.85 0.87
N GLN A 242 -18.29 5.87 1.55
CA GLN A 242 -19.69 5.89 2.00
C GLN A 242 -19.89 6.67 3.31
N ASN A 243 -18.85 7.33 3.84
CA ASN A 243 -18.84 7.98 5.14
C ASN A 243 -19.14 7.01 6.32
N GLU A 244 -18.80 5.73 6.13
CA GLU A 244 -18.77 4.70 7.18
C GLU A 244 -17.35 4.61 7.78
N ALA A 245 -17.26 4.29 9.08
CA ALA A 245 -15.99 4.00 9.70
C ALA A 245 -15.40 2.67 9.14
N PRO A 246 -14.10 2.61 8.82
CA PRO A 246 -13.43 1.34 8.51
C PRO A 246 -13.42 0.45 9.76
N VAL A 247 -13.56 -0.86 9.58
CA VAL A 247 -13.62 -1.82 10.70
C VAL A 247 -12.23 -2.45 10.89
N PRO A 248 -11.44 -2.04 11.91
CA PRO A 248 -10.10 -2.58 12.11
C PRO A 248 -10.13 -4.06 12.48
N ILE A 249 -9.09 -4.81 12.12
CA ILE A 249 -8.90 -6.16 12.70
C ILE A 249 -8.48 -6.05 14.18
N PRO A 250 -8.92 -6.98 15.05
CA PRO A 250 -8.45 -7.02 16.44
C PRO A 250 -6.95 -7.32 16.54
N VAL A 251 -6.28 -6.73 17.53
CA VAL A 251 -4.85 -6.99 17.80
C VAL A 251 -4.63 -8.35 18.48
N GLU A 252 -5.71 -8.92 19.02
CA GLU A 252 -5.80 -10.24 19.63
C GLU A 252 -5.85 -11.38 18.60
N LEU A 253 -5.99 -11.07 17.31
CA LEU A 253 -5.93 -12.04 16.22
C LEU A 253 -4.60 -12.80 16.28
N SER A 254 -4.65 -14.13 16.24
CA SER A 254 -3.48 -14.99 16.50
C SER A 254 -2.29 -14.74 15.54
N THR A 255 -2.56 -14.19 14.35
CA THR A 255 -1.57 -13.85 13.31
C THR A 255 -1.15 -12.38 13.30
N PHE A 256 -1.66 -11.53 14.19
CA PHE A 256 -1.44 -10.06 14.16
C PHE A 256 0.05 -9.65 14.30
N GLU A 257 0.83 -10.34 15.12
CA GLU A 257 2.26 -10.03 15.31
C GLU A 257 3.14 -10.56 14.16
N SER A 258 2.83 -11.75 13.66
CA SER A 258 3.51 -12.37 12.50
C SER A 258 3.01 -11.88 11.15
N ALA A 259 1.97 -11.05 11.10
CA ALA A 259 1.39 -10.55 9.86
C ALA A 259 2.46 -9.84 9.02
N ALA A 260 2.46 -10.11 7.71
CA ALA A 260 3.35 -9.47 6.75
C ALA A 260 3.35 -7.93 6.88
N MET A 261 4.45 -7.31 6.45
CA MET A 261 4.52 -5.86 6.26
C MET A 261 3.71 -5.50 5.01
N GLY A 262 3.02 -4.36 5.00
CA GLY A 262 2.40 -3.84 3.78
C GLY A 262 3.27 -2.80 3.09
N ARG A 263 2.75 -2.22 2.01
CA ARG A 263 3.48 -1.25 1.20
C ARG A 263 3.90 -0.01 2.01
N HIS A 264 3.07 0.46 2.95
CA HIS A 264 3.41 1.63 3.75
C HIS A 264 4.54 1.33 4.74
N GLU A 265 4.47 0.21 5.47
CA GLU A 265 5.53 -0.24 6.37
C GLU A 265 6.85 -0.49 5.60
N VAL A 266 6.78 -1.05 4.39
CA VAL A 266 7.96 -1.26 3.53
C VAL A 266 8.56 0.06 3.06
N VAL A 267 7.78 1.03 2.56
CA VAL A 267 8.33 2.32 2.12
C VAL A 267 8.97 3.07 3.31
N LEU A 268 8.26 3.16 4.44
CA LEU A 268 8.79 3.76 5.67
C LEU A 268 10.05 3.04 6.17
N TYR A 269 10.20 1.73 5.95
CA TYR A 269 11.41 1.00 6.29
C TYR A 269 12.64 1.49 5.51
N PHE A 270 12.49 1.70 4.20
CA PHE A 270 13.59 2.18 3.36
C PHE A 270 14.02 3.59 3.74
N ASP A 271 13.05 4.47 4.01
CA ASP A 271 13.31 5.86 4.44
C ASP A 271 13.95 5.89 5.84
N ALA A 272 13.42 5.13 6.80
CA ALA A 272 14.00 4.98 8.13
C ALA A 272 15.46 4.53 8.06
N CYS A 273 15.78 3.58 7.19
CA CYS A 273 17.15 3.10 6.98
C CYS A 273 18.05 4.21 6.39
N ARG A 274 17.59 4.94 5.36
CA ARG A 274 18.34 6.04 4.74
C ARG A 274 18.62 7.17 5.75
N GLU A 275 17.60 7.62 6.47
CA GLU A 275 17.70 8.67 7.50
C GLU A 275 18.62 8.24 8.65
N THR A 276 18.49 7.00 9.13
CA THR A 276 19.33 6.48 10.21
C THR A 276 20.80 6.39 9.78
N ILE A 277 21.09 6.01 8.53
CA ILE A 277 22.46 5.99 7.99
C ILE A 277 23.03 7.41 7.87
N GLU A 278 22.27 8.39 7.36
CA GLU A 278 22.75 9.79 7.29
C GLU A 278 22.98 10.38 8.69
N ALA A 279 22.10 10.11 9.66
CA ALA A 279 22.30 10.50 11.05
C ALA A 279 23.60 9.89 11.63
N GLY A 280 23.91 8.64 11.28
CA GLY A 280 25.18 8.00 11.63
C GLY A 280 26.40 8.62 10.94
N TRP A 281 26.29 9.08 9.69
CA TRP A 281 27.34 9.84 9.01
C TRP A 281 27.58 11.20 9.69
N LEU A 282 26.52 11.92 10.02
CA LEU A 282 26.60 13.19 10.76
C LEU A 282 27.30 12.98 12.11
N TRP A 283 26.93 11.94 12.87
CA TRP A 283 27.58 11.57 14.14
C TRP A 283 29.09 11.30 13.97
N LEU A 284 29.51 10.69 12.87
CA LEU A 284 30.93 10.45 12.56
C LEU A 284 31.68 11.71 12.10
N LEU A 285 30.97 12.68 11.51
CA LEU A 285 31.53 13.97 11.06
C LEU A 285 31.69 15.00 12.19
N GLU A 286 30.82 14.98 13.20
CA GLU A 286 30.89 15.86 14.38
C GLU A 286 32.23 15.79 15.11
N ASP A 287 32.76 14.57 15.27
CA ASP A 287 34.01 14.30 15.97
C ASP A 287 34.70 13.07 15.38
N GLN A 288 35.65 13.33 14.48
CA GLN A 288 36.44 12.29 13.81
C GLN A 288 37.31 11.48 14.78
N THR A 289 37.53 11.92 16.03
CA THR A 289 38.26 11.12 17.02
C THR A 289 37.47 9.90 17.47
N ARG A 290 36.14 9.93 17.32
CA ARG A 290 35.23 8.77 17.53
C ARG A 290 35.56 7.58 16.62
N ILE A 291 36.16 7.80 15.44
CA ILE A 291 36.46 6.73 14.45
C ILE A 291 37.52 5.75 14.99
N GLU A 292 38.51 6.26 15.72
CA GLU A 292 39.65 5.49 16.26
C GLU A 292 39.34 4.86 17.64
N ASP A 293 38.14 5.06 18.19
CA ASP A 293 37.71 4.46 19.45
C ASP A 293 37.46 2.95 19.27
N PRO A 294 38.08 2.05 20.06
CA PRO A 294 37.79 0.61 20.02
C PRO A 294 36.31 0.24 20.21
N ASP A 295 35.52 1.11 20.83
CA ASP A 295 34.08 0.95 21.08
C ASP A 295 33.20 1.76 20.11
N ALA A 296 33.79 2.44 19.10
CA ALA A 296 33.11 3.32 18.14
C ALA A 296 31.85 2.68 17.53
N SER A 297 31.96 1.43 17.10
CA SER A 297 30.85 0.70 16.46
C SER A 297 29.66 0.51 17.40
N ARG A 298 29.90 0.30 18.70
CA ARG A 298 28.82 0.17 19.70
C ARG A 298 28.20 1.52 20.04
N GLN A 299 29.02 2.57 20.14
CA GLN A 299 28.55 3.94 20.41
C GLN A 299 27.70 4.47 19.26
N LEU A 300 28.16 4.29 18.02
CA LEU A 300 27.43 4.65 16.80
C LEU A 300 26.12 3.85 16.66
N ALA A 301 26.16 2.51 16.81
CA ALA A 301 24.96 1.68 16.74
C ALA A 301 23.88 2.10 17.76
N LYS A 302 24.30 2.50 18.97
CA LYS A 302 23.38 3.03 20.00
C LYS A 302 22.81 4.39 19.62
N ALA A 303 23.63 5.32 19.12
CA ALA A 303 23.15 6.62 18.68
C ALA A 303 22.14 6.50 17.51
N MET A 304 22.38 5.57 16.60
CA MET A 304 21.48 5.22 15.50
C MET A 304 20.19 4.54 15.99
N GLU A 305 20.24 3.73 17.04
CA GLU A 305 19.06 3.12 17.68
C GLU A 305 18.19 4.17 18.39
N GLU A 306 18.82 5.12 19.08
CA GLU A 306 18.13 6.27 19.70
C GLU A 306 17.47 7.15 18.62
N PHE A 307 18.18 7.47 17.52
CA PHE A 307 17.63 8.22 16.39
C PHE A 307 16.44 7.50 15.72
N LEU A 308 16.56 6.20 15.45
CA LEU A 308 15.49 5.42 14.80
C LEU A 308 14.22 5.34 15.66
N ALA A 309 14.37 5.29 16.99
CA ALA A 309 13.25 5.32 17.91
C ALA A 309 12.53 6.68 17.90
N ASP A 310 13.28 7.78 17.91
CA ASP A 310 12.74 9.14 17.84
C ASP A 310 12.09 9.41 16.46
N TRP A 311 12.69 8.93 15.37
CA TRP A 311 12.14 9.06 14.01
C TRP A 311 10.76 8.40 13.87
N ARG A 312 10.60 7.17 14.39
CA ARG A 312 9.30 6.43 14.35
C ARG A 312 8.16 7.14 15.07
N MET A 313 8.50 7.94 16.09
CA MET A 313 7.55 8.69 16.90
C MET A 313 7.33 10.14 16.42
N SER A 314 8.17 10.63 15.50
CA SER A 314 8.07 11.99 14.95
C SER A 314 7.00 12.07 13.85
N PRO A 315 6.30 13.21 13.68
CA PRO A 315 5.36 13.42 12.57
C PRO A 315 6.04 13.24 11.21
N PHE A 316 5.53 12.35 10.36
CA PHE A 316 6.04 12.16 9.00
C PHE A 316 5.41 13.20 8.07
N GLU A 317 6.23 14.01 7.40
CA GLU A 317 5.78 15.07 6.46
C GLU A 317 4.72 16.05 7.02
N GLY A 318 4.66 16.19 8.36
CA GLY A 318 3.66 17.01 9.07
C GLY A 318 2.33 16.30 9.38
N GLY A 319 2.16 15.04 8.98
CA GLY A 319 1.00 14.20 9.29
C GLY A 319 1.24 13.24 10.47
N GLU A 320 0.66 12.04 10.37
CA GLU A 320 0.82 10.95 11.33
C GLU A 320 2.30 10.50 11.45
N SER A 321 2.68 9.91 12.59
CA SER A 321 4.03 9.36 12.74
C SER A 321 4.19 8.01 12.01
N PRO A 322 5.41 7.60 11.63
CA PRO A 322 5.64 6.30 10.99
C PRO A 322 5.05 5.13 11.80
N GLU A 323 5.16 5.18 13.14
CA GLU A 323 4.54 4.17 14.03
C GLU A 323 3.03 4.06 13.85
N GLU A 324 2.33 5.20 13.74
CA GLU A 324 0.87 5.24 13.59
C GLU A 324 0.44 4.80 12.18
N ILE A 325 1.20 5.14 11.15
CA ILE A 325 0.97 4.68 9.77
C ILE A 325 1.12 3.15 9.69
N ILE A 326 2.20 2.60 10.26
CA ILE A 326 2.43 1.15 10.36
C ILE A 326 1.31 0.50 11.17
N ARG A 327 0.88 1.10 12.29
CA ARG A 327 -0.25 0.60 13.10
C ARG A 327 -1.53 0.52 12.29
N CYS A 328 -1.87 1.56 11.52
CA CYS A 328 -3.05 1.58 10.65
C CYS A 328 -3.03 0.46 9.59
N GLU A 329 -1.90 0.26 8.92
CA GLU A 329 -1.74 -0.81 7.93
C GLU A 329 -1.82 -2.22 8.58
N ARG A 330 -1.24 -2.38 9.78
CA ARG A 330 -1.36 -3.62 10.57
C ARG A 330 -2.79 -3.94 10.99
N ILE A 331 -3.59 -2.95 11.40
CA ILE A 331 -5.03 -3.13 11.70
C ILE A 331 -5.93 -3.09 10.46
N ARG A 332 -5.35 -3.03 9.25
CA ARG A 332 -6.06 -3.03 7.95
C ARG A 332 -7.04 -1.87 7.77
N VAL A 333 -6.65 -0.70 8.24
CA VAL A 333 -7.37 0.56 8.08
C VAL A 333 -6.60 1.41 7.06
N PRO A 334 -7.27 1.94 6.01
CA PRO A 334 -6.62 2.80 5.03
C PRO A 334 -6.18 4.11 5.71
N LEU A 335 -5.01 4.62 5.34
CA LEU A 335 -4.53 5.90 5.84
C LEU A 335 -5.35 7.02 5.21
N VAL A 336 -6.09 7.78 6.02
CA VAL A 336 -6.94 8.89 5.55
C VAL A 336 -6.24 10.21 5.87
N SER A 337 -5.94 11.01 4.85
CA SER A 337 -5.42 12.36 5.04
C SER A 337 -6.44 13.21 5.80
N THR A 338 -6.05 13.69 6.98
CA THR A 338 -6.86 14.56 7.85
C THR A 338 -6.73 16.04 7.48
N GLY A 339 -6.19 16.35 6.29
CA GLY A 339 -5.95 17.72 5.82
C GLY A 339 -4.76 18.43 6.49
N GLY A 340 -3.97 17.72 7.30
CA GLY A 340 -2.83 18.27 8.05
C GLY A 340 -1.54 18.49 7.25
N HIS A 341 -1.41 17.93 6.03
CA HIS A 341 -0.22 18.12 5.20
C HIS A 341 -0.04 19.59 4.79
N MET A 342 1.09 20.18 5.21
CA MET A 342 1.56 21.48 4.69
C MET A 342 2.13 21.30 3.28
N ILE A 343 1.25 21.34 2.27
CA ILE A 343 1.65 21.45 0.86
C ILE A 343 1.51 22.91 0.43
N ASP A 344 2.47 23.40 -0.38
CA ASP A 344 2.63 24.80 -0.86
C ASP A 344 1.33 25.63 -0.82
N CYS A 345 1.30 26.63 0.07
CA CYS A 345 0.09 27.34 0.49
C CYS A 345 -0.66 28.05 -0.65
N ASP A 346 0.02 28.27 -1.77
CA ASP A 346 -0.48 29.01 -2.93
C ASP A 346 -1.00 28.10 -4.04
N CYS A 347 -0.91 26.77 -3.92
CA CYS A 347 -1.37 25.86 -4.95
C CYS A 347 -2.90 25.67 -4.89
N PRO A 348 -3.67 25.97 -5.96
CA PRO A 348 -5.13 25.80 -5.99
C PRO A 348 -5.59 24.37 -5.67
N ILE A 349 -4.82 23.37 -6.09
CA ILE A 349 -5.10 21.95 -5.84
C ILE A 349 -4.95 21.66 -4.34
N CYS A 350 -3.90 22.18 -3.70
CA CYS A 350 -3.66 22.02 -2.26
C CYS A 350 -4.75 22.72 -1.45
N GLN A 351 -5.16 23.93 -1.86
CA GLN A 351 -6.29 24.64 -1.25
C GLN A 351 -7.64 23.90 -1.46
N MET A 352 -7.83 23.18 -2.57
CA MET A 352 -8.99 22.31 -2.77
C MET A 352 -8.96 21.09 -1.84
N MET A 353 -7.83 20.38 -1.76
CA MET A 353 -7.65 19.23 -0.86
C MET A 353 -7.84 19.61 0.61
N ALA A 354 -7.22 20.71 1.06
CA ALA A 354 -7.36 21.24 2.42
C ALA A 354 -8.78 21.71 2.76
N SER A 355 -9.62 21.97 1.75
CA SER A 355 -11.04 22.32 1.93
C SER A 355 -12.00 21.12 1.82
N GLU A 356 -11.50 19.90 2.05
CA GLU A 356 -12.25 18.63 2.08
C GLU A 356 -13.12 18.36 0.83
N SER A 357 -12.87 19.07 -0.26
CA SER A 357 -13.84 19.18 -1.37
C SER A 357 -13.88 17.95 -2.29
N PHE A 358 -13.00 16.98 -2.04
CA PHE A 358 -13.01 15.66 -2.67
C PHE A 358 -13.55 14.56 -1.74
N GLY A 359 -14.05 14.94 -0.56
CA GLY A 359 -14.32 13.99 0.52
C GLY A 359 -13.03 13.47 1.16
N PRO A 360 -13.08 12.34 1.87
CA PRO A 360 -11.90 11.77 2.52
C PRO A 360 -10.85 11.36 1.48
N SER A 361 -9.65 11.91 1.61
CA SER A 361 -8.51 11.58 0.73
C SER A 361 -7.73 10.42 1.34
N ILE A 362 -7.49 9.36 0.57
CA ILE A 362 -6.69 8.21 1.01
C ILE A 362 -5.23 8.46 0.63
N CYS A 363 -4.34 8.35 1.62
CA CYS A 363 -2.90 8.40 1.39
C CYS A 363 -2.40 7.01 0.96
N HIS A 364 -1.66 6.97 -0.14
CA HIS A 364 -0.97 5.77 -0.60
C HIS A 364 0.51 6.08 -0.82
N PHE A 365 1.40 5.27 -0.25
CA PHE A 365 2.82 5.30 -0.61
C PHE A 365 3.04 4.33 -1.77
N ASP A 366 3.35 4.86 -2.96
CA ASP A 366 3.58 4.06 -4.16
C ASP A 366 4.98 3.41 -4.19
N GLY A 367 5.94 3.99 -3.47
CA GLY A 367 7.33 3.57 -3.45
C GLY A 367 8.17 4.16 -4.59
N HIS A 368 7.67 5.15 -5.33
CA HIS A 368 8.38 5.72 -6.49
C HIS A 368 9.77 6.26 -6.14
N ALA A 369 9.93 6.88 -4.96
CA ALA A 369 11.20 7.37 -4.42
C ALA A 369 12.24 6.27 -4.11
N LEU A 370 11.86 5.00 -4.19
CA LEU A 370 12.75 3.85 -4.04
C LEU A 370 13.31 3.37 -5.38
N ASP A 371 12.52 3.47 -6.45
CA ASP A 371 12.93 3.09 -7.80
C ASP A 371 13.87 4.14 -8.45
N LEU A 372 13.98 5.35 -7.89
CA LEU A 372 14.89 6.42 -8.34
C LEU A 372 16.39 6.06 -8.23
N ASP A 373 16.76 5.09 -7.40
CA ASP A 373 18.16 4.65 -7.22
C ASP A 373 18.64 3.69 -8.33
N ASP A 374 17.76 3.27 -9.25
CA ASP A 374 18.01 2.28 -10.31
C ASP A 374 18.69 0.98 -9.81
N ASP A 375 18.21 0.46 -8.68
CA ASP A 375 18.71 -0.80 -8.11
C ASP A 375 17.58 -1.67 -7.55
N PHE A 376 17.58 -2.93 -7.97
CA PHE A 376 16.70 -3.97 -7.43
C PHE A 376 16.73 -4.06 -5.89
N ALA A 377 17.87 -3.76 -5.25
CA ALA A 377 17.98 -3.75 -3.80
C ALA A 377 16.95 -2.81 -3.14
N PHE A 378 16.64 -1.68 -3.77
CA PHE A 378 15.72 -0.67 -3.24
C PHE A 378 14.31 -0.75 -3.84
N SER A 379 14.16 -1.30 -5.04
CA SER A 379 12.86 -1.35 -5.73
C SER A 379 11.73 -2.00 -4.93
N ILE A 380 10.50 -1.50 -5.11
CA ILE A 380 9.29 -2.02 -4.45
C ILE A 380 8.88 -3.44 -4.90
N HIS A 381 9.47 -3.98 -5.98
CA HIS A 381 9.13 -5.31 -6.52
C HIS A 381 9.64 -6.47 -5.66
N PRO A 382 8.89 -7.57 -5.51
CA PRO A 382 9.34 -8.73 -4.72
C PRO A 382 10.47 -9.52 -5.39
N THR A 383 10.60 -9.50 -6.72
CA THR A 383 11.55 -10.33 -7.47
C THR A 383 12.33 -9.53 -8.50
N ARG A 384 13.55 -9.98 -8.80
CA ARG A 384 14.45 -9.32 -9.76
C ARG A 384 13.86 -9.34 -11.17
N ASP A 385 13.24 -10.45 -11.57
CA ASP A 385 12.57 -10.62 -12.85
C ASP A 385 11.41 -9.62 -13.04
N ALA A 386 10.63 -9.34 -11.98
CA ALA A 386 9.55 -8.35 -12.03
C ALA A 386 10.09 -6.91 -12.17
N TRP A 387 11.17 -6.57 -11.46
CA TRP A 387 11.84 -5.28 -11.61
C TRP A 387 12.47 -5.12 -13.00
N GLU A 388 13.21 -6.12 -13.50
CA GLU A 388 13.81 -6.08 -14.85
C GLU A 388 12.76 -5.98 -15.96
N ALA A 389 11.59 -6.62 -15.79
CA ALA A 389 10.46 -6.46 -16.69
C ALA A 389 9.92 -5.03 -16.71
N GLN A 390 9.73 -4.41 -15.54
CA GLN A 390 9.25 -3.03 -15.43
C GLN A 390 10.29 -2.02 -15.99
N GLN A 391 11.58 -2.19 -15.69
CA GLN A 391 12.63 -1.33 -16.25
C GLN A 391 12.63 -1.39 -17.78
N LYS A 392 12.50 -2.59 -18.36
CA LYS A 392 12.35 -2.76 -19.81
C LYS A 392 11.09 -2.09 -20.38
N GLU A 393 9.96 -2.13 -19.66
CA GLU A 393 8.75 -1.40 -20.06
C GLU A 393 8.96 0.13 -20.02
N TYR A 394 9.67 0.65 -19.02
CA TYR A 394 10.05 2.06 -18.95
C TYR A 394 11.04 2.46 -20.05
N GLU A 395 12.04 1.64 -20.38
CA GLU A 395 12.95 1.85 -21.51
C GLU A 395 12.18 1.90 -22.84
N GLU A 396 11.28 0.95 -23.09
CA GLU A 396 10.44 0.91 -24.29
C GLU A 396 9.47 2.10 -24.38
N PHE A 397 8.89 2.51 -23.24
CA PHE A 397 8.03 3.69 -23.15
C PHE A 397 8.81 4.98 -23.42
N SER A 398 9.97 5.14 -22.77
CA SER A 398 10.86 6.31 -22.90
C SER A 398 11.36 6.46 -24.34
N ALA A 399 11.86 5.37 -24.95
CA ALA A 399 12.29 5.36 -26.35
C ALA A 399 11.14 5.72 -27.32
N ARG A 400 9.90 5.31 -27.02
CA ARG A 400 8.71 5.69 -27.80
C ARG A 400 8.37 7.17 -27.64
N MET A 401 8.44 7.72 -26.42
CA MET A 401 8.16 9.14 -26.16
C MET A 401 9.23 10.05 -26.78
N ASP A 402 10.50 9.67 -26.69
CA ASP A 402 11.61 10.37 -27.35
C ASP A 402 11.49 10.34 -28.88
N ALA A 403 11.06 9.21 -29.45
CA ALA A 403 10.81 9.08 -30.88
C ALA A 403 9.62 9.94 -31.35
N ASP A 404 8.53 10.03 -30.58
CA ASP A 404 7.40 10.91 -30.92
C ASP A 404 7.75 12.39 -30.72
N ARG A 405 8.48 12.76 -29.67
CA ARG A 405 9.00 14.13 -29.49
C ARG A 405 9.87 14.54 -30.68
N LYS A 406 10.87 13.73 -31.05
CA LYS A 406 11.72 13.99 -32.22
C LYS A 406 10.92 14.06 -33.52
N ARG A 407 9.86 13.27 -33.67
CA ARG A 407 8.94 13.35 -34.82
C ARG A 407 8.17 14.67 -34.86
N ARG A 408 7.68 15.18 -33.72
CA ARG A 408 7.00 16.48 -33.62
C ARG A 408 7.95 17.64 -33.92
N GLU A 409 9.17 17.60 -33.37
CA GLU A 409 10.27 18.52 -33.68
C GLU A 409 10.57 18.53 -35.19
N GLU A 410 10.70 17.37 -35.83
CA GLU A 410 10.95 17.23 -37.28
C GLU A 410 9.78 17.70 -38.16
N LEU A 411 8.54 17.57 -37.68
CA LEU A 411 7.34 18.07 -38.35
C LEU A 411 7.08 19.57 -38.12
N GLY A 412 7.82 20.20 -37.19
CA GLY A 412 7.58 21.58 -36.77
C GLY A 412 6.30 21.76 -35.95
N GLU A 413 5.77 20.69 -35.36
CA GLU A 413 4.57 20.73 -34.50
C GLU A 413 4.87 21.40 -33.14
N ASP A 414 6.14 21.40 -32.73
CA ASP A 414 6.65 22.11 -31.53
C ASP A 414 7.22 23.51 -31.85
N ALA A 415 7.07 24.01 -33.08
CA ALA A 415 7.39 25.41 -33.37
C ALA A 415 6.42 26.31 -32.57
N GLU A 416 6.96 27.26 -31.79
CA GLU A 416 6.20 28.17 -30.92
C GLU A 416 5.02 28.84 -31.66
N ASP A 417 3.84 28.23 -31.57
CA ASP A 417 2.58 28.87 -31.92
C ASP A 417 2.26 29.88 -30.80
N PRO A 418 2.27 31.20 -31.06
CA PRO A 418 2.01 32.20 -30.03
C PRO A 418 0.57 32.17 -29.49
N LEU A 419 -0.29 31.34 -30.10
CA LEU A 419 -1.66 31.05 -29.68
C LEU A 419 -1.81 29.60 -29.18
N SER A 420 -0.69 28.88 -29.00
CA SER A 420 -0.67 27.55 -28.39
C SER A 420 -1.22 27.64 -26.98
N SER A 421 -2.46 27.18 -26.81
CA SER A 421 -3.09 27.12 -25.49
C SER A 421 -2.17 26.37 -24.51
N PRO A 422 -1.85 26.95 -23.32
CA PRO A 422 -1.03 26.27 -22.31
C PRO A 422 -1.69 24.94 -21.89
N TRP A 423 -3.02 24.88 -21.97
CA TRP A 423 -3.89 23.76 -21.61
C TRP A 423 -3.71 22.48 -22.46
N LYS A 424 -2.84 22.46 -23.49
CA LYS A 424 -2.62 21.26 -24.33
C LYS A 424 -2.10 20.04 -23.55
N SER A 425 -1.49 20.25 -22.38
CA SER A 425 -0.95 19.21 -21.49
C SER A 425 -2.02 18.51 -20.64
N THR A 426 -3.13 19.19 -20.33
CA THR A 426 -4.09 18.77 -19.30
C THR A 426 -5.35 18.21 -19.95
N PHE A 427 -5.57 16.90 -19.81
CA PHE A 427 -6.72 16.22 -20.40
C PHE A 427 -8.03 16.58 -19.68
N ILE A 428 -8.67 17.66 -20.13
CA ILE A 428 -10.06 17.98 -19.80
C ILE A 428 -10.94 17.34 -20.88
N GLY A 429 -11.73 16.34 -20.50
CA GLY A 429 -12.78 15.81 -21.36
C GLY A 429 -13.79 16.90 -21.74
N GLU A 430 -14.37 16.83 -22.94
CA GLU A 430 -15.20 17.90 -23.54
C GLU A 430 -16.51 18.22 -22.78
N GLU A 431 -16.83 17.51 -21.68
CA GLU A 431 -18.01 17.76 -20.84
C GLU A 431 -17.64 18.35 -19.46
N LYS A 432 -17.84 19.67 -19.26
CA LYS A 432 -17.60 20.48 -18.02
C LYS A 432 -18.35 21.83 -18.07
N ILE A 433 -18.87 22.48 -17.00
CA ILE A 433 -19.30 22.14 -15.62
C ILE A 433 -20.60 22.99 -15.36
N PRO A 434 -21.51 22.65 -14.43
CA PRO A 434 -21.48 23.29 -13.08
C PRO A 434 -21.67 22.30 -11.89
N GLY A 435 -20.85 22.46 -10.84
CA GLY A 435 -21.03 21.77 -9.55
C GLY A 435 -20.34 20.40 -9.39
N ASP A 436 -19.60 19.90 -10.39
CA ASP A 436 -18.82 18.67 -10.28
C ASP A 436 -17.38 18.92 -9.76
N ASN A 437 -16.95 18.10 -8.81
CA ASN A 437 -15.64 18.19 -8.18
C ASN A 437 -14.50 17.78 -9.12
N PHE A 438 -14.68 16.77 -9.98
CA PHE A 438 -13.67 16.42 -11.02
C PHE A 438 -13.59 17.53 -12.08
N GLY A 439 -14.72 18.15 -12.37
CA GLY A 439 -14.89 19.46 -12.99
C GLY A 439 -13.88 20.46 -12.45
N HIS A 440 -14.08 20.88 -11.19
CA HIS A 440 -13.25 21.86 -10.49
C HIS A 440 -11.77 21.43 -10.38
N LEU A 441 -11.46 20.15 -10.16
CA LEU A 441 -10.08 19.64 -10.11
C LEU A 441 -9.33 19.91 -11.41
N GLY A 442 -9.97 19.64 -12.56
CA GLY A 442 -9.34 19.95 -13.85
C GLY A 442 -9.06 21.45 -14.01
N MET A 443 -9.96 22.33 -13.54
CA MET A 443 -9.68 23.76 -13.51
C MET A 443 -8.57 24.12 -12.50
N ALA A 444 -8.45 23.42 -11.37
CA ALA A 444 -7.39 23.65 -10.39
C ALA A 444 -6.00 23.31 -10.96
N PHE A 445 -5.88 22.28 -11.80
CA PHE A 445 -4.65 22.02 -12.56
C PHE A 445 -4.30 23.19 -13.49
N LEU A 446 -5.28 23.74 -14.23
CA LEU A 446 -5.06 24.91 -15.09
C LEU A 446 -4.61 26.14 -14.28
N VAL A 447 -5.27 26.44 -13.16
CA VAL A 447 -4.91 27.58 -12.31
C VAL A 447 -3.54 27.35 -11.64
N ALA A 448 -3.19 26.12 -11.27
CA ALA A 448 -1.89 25.79 -10.68
C ALA A 448 -0.74 25.98 -11.67
N GLU A 449 -0.96 25.68 -12.96
CA GLU A 449 0.01 25.98 -14.02
C GLU A 449 0.26 27.49 -14.15
N ILE A 450 -0.81 28.32 -14.12
CA ILE A 450 -0.66 29.79 -14.10
C ILE A 450 0.09 30.26 -12.85
N VAL A 451 -0.22 29.73 -11.66
CA VAL A 451 0.51 30.07 -10.43
C VAL A 451 1.99 29.71 -10.55
N GLY A 452 2.33 28.57 -11.15
CA GLY A 452 3.72 28.19 -11.46
C GLY A 452 4.42 29.18 -12.41
N TRP A 453 3.71 29.66 -13.44
CA TRP A 453 4.22 30.69 -14.36
C TRP A 453 4.41 32.04 -13.67
N LEU A 454 3.45 32.48 -12.85
CA LEU A 454 3.52 33.72 -12.06
C LEU A 454 4.70 33.69 -11.08
N LYS A 455 4.90 32.57 -10.36
CA LYS A 455 6.07 32.36 -9.48
C LYS A 455 7.38 32.41 -10.28
N THR A 456 7.42 31.80 -11.47
CA THR A 456 8.61 31.80 -12.36
C THR A 456 8.91 33.18 -12.94
N ALA A 457 7.88 34.02 -13.13
CA ALA A 457 7.99 35.38 -13.65
C ALA A 457 8.23 36.47 -12.58
N GLU A 458 8.45 36.07 -11.31
CA GLU A 458 8.60 36.98 -10.16
C GLU A 458 7.41 37.97 -10.00
N ALA A 459 6.18 37.52 -10.28
CA ALA A 459 4.97 38.32 -10.08
C ALA A 459 4.71 38.66 -8.60
N GLU A 460 3.92 39.70 -8.32
CA GLU A 460 3.58 40.06 -6.94
C GLU A 460 2.69 38.98 -6.31
N GLN A 461 2.96 38.60 -5.05
CA GLN A 461 2.17 37.58 -4.33
C GLN A 461 0.67 37.90 -4.31
N SER A 462 0.30 39.18 -4.29
CA SER A 462 -1.10 39.63 -4.36
C SER A 462 -1.83 39.18 -5.63
N ASP A 463 -1.14 38.97 -6.75
CA ASP A 463 -1.76 38.50 -7.99
C ASP A 463 -2.06 36.99 -7.90
N ILE A 464 -1.16 36.22 -7.28
CA ILE A 464 -1.34 34.80 -6.97
C ILE A 464 -2.49 34.63 -5.96
N ASP A 465 -2.51 35.43 -4.89
CA ASP A 465 -3.56 35.43 -3.87
C ASP A 465 -4.93 35.80 -4.46
N LEU A 466 -4.98 36.77 -5.38
CA LEU A 466 -6.21 37.21 -6.06
C LEU A 466 -6.76 36.11 -6.98
N LEU A 467 -5.88 35.45 -7.75
CA LEU A 467 -6.25 34.33 -8.63
C LEU A 467 -6.78 33.14 -7.83
N ASN A 468 -6.09 32.76 -6.75
CA ASN A 468 -6.53 31.71 -5.82
C ASN A 468 -7.87 32.05 -5.16
N ALA A 469 -8.05 33.30 -4.72
CA ALA A 469 -9.30 33.76 -4.16
C ALA A 469 -10.45 33.70 -5.18
N ALA A 470 -10.26 34.20 -6.40
CA ALA A 470 -11.28 34.16 -7.44
C ALA A 470 -11.67 32.73 -7.83
N PHE A 471 -10.71 31.81 -7.89
CA PHE A 471 -10.98 30.39 -8.18
C PHE A 471 -11.72 29.70 -7.03
N ARG A 472 -11.31 29.94 -5.78
CA ARG A 472 -12.01 29.42 -4.59
C ARG A 472 -13.44 29.95 -4.52
N ASP A 473 -13.64 31.24 -4.76
CA ASP A 473 -14.94 31.88 -4.67
C ASP A 473 -15.87 31.36 -5.80
N TYR A 474 -15.36 31.14 -7.02
CA TYR A 474 -16.07 30.43 -8.09
C TYR A 474 -16.50 29.01 -7.67
N ARG A 475 -15.57 28.23 -7.12
CA ARG A 475 -15.82 26.84 -6.69
C ARG A 475 -16.85 26.72 -5.56
N LEU A 476 -16.85 27.67 -4.62
CA LEU A 476 -17.77 27.68 -3.47
C LEU A 476 -19.11 28.37 -3.77
N SER A 477 -19.29 28.96 -4.96
CA SER A 477 -20.50 29.71 -5.31
C SER A 477 -21.71 28.83 -5.58
N SER A 478 -22.71 28.96 -4.72
CA SER A 478 -24.06 28.39 -4.87
C SER A 478 -25.03 29.28 -4.11
N PRO A 479 -26.19 29.70 -4.67
CA PRO A 479 -26.89 29.21 -5.88
C PRO A 479 -26.38 29.76 -7.25
N PRO A 480 -26.95 29.33 -8.40
CA PRO A 480 -26.44 29.63 -9.74
C PRO A 480 -26.30 31.11 -10.14
N ALA A 481 -26.99 32.03 -9.46
CA ALA A 481 -26.83 33.47 -9.71
C ALA A 481 -25.45 33.98 -9.24
N ASP A 482 -24.98 33.47 -8.11
CA ASP A 482 -23.68 33.82 -7.53
C ASP A 482 -22.55 33.15 -8.32
N LEU A 483 -22.77 31.91 -8.80
CA LEU A 483 -21.85 31.21 -9.69
C LEU A 483 -21.56 31.98 -10.98
N ALA A 484 -22.57 32.62 -11.58
CA ALA A 484 -22.38 33.43 -12.78
C ALA A 484 -21.53 34.69 -12.52
N ALA A 485 -21.68 35.31 -11.35
CA ALA A 485 -20.88 36.46 -10.95
C ALA A 485 -19.42 36.05 -10.64
N ALA A 486 -19.23 34.96 -9.89
CA ALA A 486 -17.90 34.46 -9.54
C ALA A 486 -17.15 33.88 -10.76
N ALA A 487 -17.85 33.28 -11.73
CA ALA A 487 -17.27 32.84 -12.99
C ALA A 487 -16.74 34.03 -13.83
N GLU A 488 -17.50 35.13 -13.89
CA GLU A 488 -17.07 36.34 -14.57
C GLU A 488 -15.93 37.05 -13.82
N GLN A 489 -15.90 37.01 -12.48
CA GLN A 489 -14.77 37.49 -11.67
C GLN A 489 -13.50 36.67 -11.91
N LEU A 490 -13.58 35.34 -11.89
CA LEU A 490 -12.45 34.45 -12.21
C LEU A 490 -11.93 34.73 -13.63
N LYS A 491 -12.82 34.88 -14.59
CA LYS A 491 -12.50 35.23 -15.99
C LYS A 491 -11.93 36.65 -16.17
N GLN A 492 -12.10 37.55 -15.21
CA GLN A 492 -11.46 38.89 -15.21
C GLN A 492 -10.12 38.90 -14.48
N THR A 493 -9.84 37.86 -13.68
CA THR A 493 -8.58 37.68 -12.95
C THR A 493 -7.57 36.86 -13.77
N LEU A 494 -8.07 35.96 -14.61
CA LEU A 494 -7.34 35.26 -15.69
C LEU A 494 -7.12 36.17 -16.91
#